data_AF-A0A9E5CAE4-F1
#
_entry.id   AF-A0A9E5CAE4-F1
#
_cell.length_a   1.000
_cell.length_b   1.000
_cell.length_c   1.000
_cell.angle_alpha   90.00
_cell.angle_beta   90.00
_cell.angle_gamma   90.00
#
_symmetry.space_group_name_H-M   'P 1'
#
loop_
_entity.id
_entity.type
_entity.pdbx_description
1 polymer ?
#
loop_
_entity_poly.entity_id
_entity_poly.type
_entity_poly.pdbx_seq_one_letter_code
_entity_poly.pdbx_strand_id
1 'polypeptide(L)' 'MQDANSVRVANQLYGTKTTGGDFGKMAEAMGCYGKRVDWPGEIVAAITRSAEAARSGQPALLEIVTDGTEQEMSYRGF' A
#
# COMPACT_ATOMS: atom_id res chain seq x y z
N MET A 1 -5.96 -23.68 20.30
CA MET A 1 -6.56 -22.44 19.76
C MET A 1 -5.43 -21.68 19.10
N GLN A 2 -5.35 -21.82 17.78
CA GLN A 2 -4.20 -21.50 16.93
C GLN A 2 -4.37 -20.11 16.29
N ASP A 3 -3.23 -19.45 16.04
CA ASP A 3 -2.98 -18.55 14.90
C ASP A 3 -3.33 -17.06 14.94
N ALA A 4 -2.95 -16.34 16.00
CA ALA A 4 -2.76 -14.86 15.94
C ALA A 4 -1.29 -14.44 15.78
N ASN A 5 -0.33 -15.38 15.85
CA ASN A 5 1.11 -15.07 15.92
C ASN A 5 1.88 -15.36 14.62
N SER A 6 1.24 -15.94 13.61
CA SER A 6 1.91 -16.38 12.37
C SER A 6 2.45 -15.21 11.55
N VAL A 7 1.71 -14.10 11.45
CA VAL A 7 2.16 -12.90 10.72
C VAL A 7 3.34 -12.23 11.42
N ARG A 8 3.33 -12.12 12.75
CA ARG A 8 4.45 -11.53 13.51
C ARG A 8 5.73 -12.37 13.38
N VAL A 9 5.58 -13.67 13.58
CA VAL A 9 6.69 -14.64 13.49
C VAL A 9 7.25 -14.70 12.07
N ALA A 10 6.38 -14.71 11.05
CA ALA A 10 6.82 -14.66 9.66
C ALA A 10 7.61 -13.37 9.33
N ASN A 11 7.20 -12.22 9.88
CA ASN A 11 7.94 -10.97 9.69
C ASN A 11 9.30 -10.96 10.38
N GLN A 12 9.40 -11.50 11.60
CA GLN A 12 10.69 -11.63 12.29
C GLN A 12 11.66 -12.56 11.54
N LEU A 13 11.15 -13.66 10.97
CA LEU A 13 11.98 -14.67 10.31
C LEU A 13 12.38 -14.28 8.88
N TYR A 14 11.49 -13.59 8.15
CA TYR A 14 11.65 -13.39 6.70
C TYR A 14 11.60 -11.93 6.26
N GLY A 15 11.41 -10.98 7.18
CA GLY A 15 11.35 -9.55 6.84
C GLY A 15 10.22 -9.18 5.88
N THR A 16 9.13 -9.97 5.85
CA THR A 16 8.04 -9.88 4.85
C THR A 16 7.25 -8.56 4.84
N LYS A 17 7.50 -7.68 5.81
CA LYS A 17 6.88 -6.35 5.94
C LYS A 17 7.75 -5.22 5.42
N THR A 18 9.04 -5.48 5.20
CA THR A 18 9.98 -4.50 4.67
C THR A 18 10.12 -4.77 3.18
N THR A 19 9.09 -4.38 2.43
CA THR A 19 9.19 -4.40 0.98
C THR A 19 10.00 -3.19 0.55
N GLY A 20 11.30 -3.38 0.34
CA GLY A 20 12.13 -2.38 -0.33
C GLY A 20 11.67 -2.23 -1.78
N GLY A 21 11.41 -1.01 -2.22
CA GLY A 21 11.00 -0.71 -3.59
C GLY A 21 10.23 0.59 -3.71
N ASP A 22 10.27 1.21 -4.89
CA ASP A 22 9.41 2.33 -5.28
C ASP A 22 8.40 1.77 -6.28
N PHE A 23 7.26 1.30 -5.78
CA PHE A 23 6.23 0.65 -6.61
C PHE A 23 5.56 1.65 -7.55
N GLY A 24 5.55 2.94 -7.16
CA GLY A 24 5.16 4.03 -8.04
C GLY A 24 6.02 4.07 -9.30
N LYS A 25 7.35 4.10 -9.16
CA LYS A 25 8.27 4.09 -10.31
C LYS A 25 8.18 2.83 -11.15
N MET A 26 7.95 1.67 -10.53
CA MET A 26 7.73 0.43 -11.28
C MET A 26 6.46 0.54 -12.15
N ALA A 27 5.38 1.08 -11.60
CA ALA A 27 4.14 1.31 -12.35
C ALA A 27 4.35 2.27 -13.53
N GLU A 28 5.09 3.37 -13.31
CA GLU A 28 5.46 4.32 -14.37
C GLU A 28 6.26 3.64 -15.49
N ALA A 29 7.25 2.82 -15.15
CA ALA A 29 8.05 2.08 -16.12
C ALA A 29 7.22 1.10 -16.97
N MET A 30 6.07 0.64 -16.46
CA MET A 30 5.12 -0.21 -17.15
C MET A 30 4.04 0.57 -17.92
N GLY A 31 4.12 1.90 -17.95
CA GLY A 31 3.15 2.79 -18.64
C GLY A 31 1.91 3.14 -17.82
N CYS A 32 1.85 2.72 -16.56
CA CYS A 32 0.77 3.07 -15.64
C CYS A 32 1.02 4.44 -14.99
N TYR A 33 -0.04 5.04 -14.46
CA TYR A 33 0.10 6.10 -13.48
C TYR A 33 0.59 5.49 -12.16
N GLY A 34 1.74 5.92 -11.67
CA GLY A 34 2.29 5.48 -10.38
C GLY A 34 2.30 6.64 -9.37
N LYS A 35 1.80 6.43 -8.16
CA LYS A 35 1.88 7.44 -7.09
C LYS A 35 2.18 6.80 -5.74
N ARG A 36 3.26 7.24 -5.11
CA ARG A 36 3.55 7.00 -3.70
C ARG A 36 2.93 8.09 -2.82
N VAL A 37 2.30 7.67 -1.73
CA VAL A 37 1.68 8.53 -0.72
C VAL A 37 2.29 8.21 0.64
N ASP A 38 3.11 9.13 1.14
CA ASP A 38 3.75 9.01 2.45
C ASP A 38 2.96 9.74 3.55
N TRP A 39 2.02 10.63 3.18
CA TRP A 39 1.24 11.44 4.12
C TRP A 39 -0.26 11.14 4.02
N PRO A 40 -0.95 10.86 5.15
CA PRO A 40 -2.39 10.56 5.15
C PRO A 40 -3.25 11.67 4.54
N GLY A 41 -2.84 12.94 4.70
CA GLY A 41 -3.55 14.10 4.13
C GLY A 41 -3.57 14.13 2.60
N GLU A 42 -2.72 13.36 1.93
CA GLU A 42 -2.67 13.30 0.47
C GLU A 42 -3.57 12.19 -0.11
N ILE A 43 -4.08 11.27 0.71
CA ILE A 43 -4.79 10.06 0.24
C ILE A 43 -5.96 10.43 -0.66
N VAL A 44 -6.83 11.35 -0.24
CA VAL A 44 -8.02 11.75 -1.00
C VAL A 44 -7.63 12.32 -2.37
N ALA A 45 -6.70 13.28 -2.37
CA ALA A 45 -6.24 13.91 -3.60
C ALA A 45 -5.51 12.93 -4.54
N ALA A 46 -4.83 11.93 -3.98
CA ALA A 46 -4.15 10.91 -4.75
C ALA A 46 -5.13 9.92 -5.37
N ILE A 47 -6.17 9.51 -4.64
CA ILE A 47 -7.28 8.69 -5.17
C ILE A 47 -7.98 9.41 -6.32
N THR A 48 -8.30 10.70 -6.18
CA THR A 48 -8.95 11.48 -7.25
C THR A 48 -8.11 11.47 -8.52
N ARG A 49 -6.81 11.77 -8.43
CA ARG A 49 -5.89 11.77 -9.57
C ARG A 49 -5.74 10.37 -10.20
N SER A 50 -5.63 9.32 -9.40
CA SER A 50 -5.58 7.94 -9.90
C SER A 50 -6.86 7.54 -10.64
N ALA A 51 -8.01 7.98 -10.15
CA ALA A 51 -9.30 7.71 -10.81
C ALA A 51 -9.43 8.45 -12.15
N GLU A 52 -8.90 9.67 -12.26
CA GLU A 52 -8.83 10.41 -13.53
C GLU A 52 -7.95 9.68 -14.55
N ALA A 53 -6.75 9.24 -14.15
CA ALA A 53 -5.86 8.46 -15.01
C ALA A 53 -6.52 7.16 -15.50
N ALA A 54 -7.17 6.43 -14.58
CA ALA A 54 -7.91 5.22 -14.92
C ALA A 54 -9.04 5.49 -15.93
N ARG A 55 -9.77 6.59 -15.76
CA ARG A 55 -10.84 7.02 -16.69
C ARG A 55 -10.32 7.43 -18.05
N SER A 56 -9.09 7.97 -18.15
CA SER A 56 -8.44 8.27 -19.43
C SER A 56 -7.82 7.03 -20.10
N GLY A 57 -8.02 5.83 -19.54
CA GLY A 57 -7.50 4.57 -20.10
C GLY A 57 -6.07 4.24 -19.68
N GLN A 58 -5.48 4.98 -18.73
CA GLN A 58 -4.19 4.67 -18.15
C GLN A 58 -4.39 3.94 -16.81
N PRO A 59 -3.99 2.66 -16.67
CA PRO A 59 -4.06 1.97 -15.39
C PRO A 59 -3.30 2.73 -14.31
N ALA A 60 -3.79 2.71 -13.07
CA ALA A 60 -3.22 3.47 -11.96
C ALA A 60 -2.86 2.57 -10.77
N LEU A 61 -1.67 2.77 -10.21
CA LEU A 61 -1.18 2.16 -8.97
C LEU A 61 -0.93 3.24 -7.92
N LEU A 62 -1.52 3.05 -6.74
CA LEU A 62 -1.32 3.92 -5.59
C LEU A 62 -0.61 3.13 -4.48
N GLU A 63 0.62 3.53 -4.17
CA GLU A 63 1.42 2.99 -3.06
C GLU A 63 1.17 3.85 -1.82
N ILE A 64 0.35 3.38 -0.87
CA ILE A 64 0.10 4.06 0.40
C ILE A 64 1.03 3.48 1.46
N VAL A 65 1.93 4.31 1.95
CA VAL A 65 2.90 3.92 2.97
C VAL A 65 2.25 4.03 4.35
N THR A 66 2.33 2.96 5.14
CA THR A 66 1.86 2.90 6.52
C THR A 66 3.05 2.89 7.49
N ASP A 67 2.81 3.23 8.75
CA ASP A 67 3.85 3.35 9.79
C ASP A 67 4.46 2.01 10.24
N GLY A 68 4.06 0.89 9.63
CA GLY A 68 4.56 -0.44 9.94
C GLY A 68 4.10 -1.00 11.29
N THR A 69 3.21 -0.31 12.01
CA THR A 69 2.70 -0.77 13.29
C THR A 69 1.79 -1.99 13.13
N GLU A 70 2.00 -3.01 13.96
CA GLU A 70 1.10 -4.16 14.04
C GLU A 70 -0.13 -3.78 14.86
N GLN A 71 -1.29 -3.70 14.21
CA GLN A 71 -2.55 -3.69 14.93
C GLN A 71 -2.91 -5.13 15.34
N GLU A 72 -3.11 -5.33 16.64
CA GLU A 72 -3.45 -6.64 17.24
C GLU A 72 -4.85 -7.13 16.82
N MET A 73 -5.67 -6.26 16.23
CA MET A 73 -7.00 -6.59 15.71
C MET A 73 -7.25 -5.94 14.35
N SER A 74 -7.92 -6.67 13.45
CA SER A 74 -8.49 -6.10 12.23
C SER A 74 -9.55 -5.06 12.60
N TYR A 75 -9.50 -3.86 12.02
CA TYR A 75 -10.58 -2.89 12.15
C TYR A 75 -11.85 -3.44 11.50
N ARG A 76 -12.70 -4.10 12.29
CA ARG A 76 -14.09 -4.41 11.93
C ARG A 76 -14.94 -3.28 12.50
N GLY A 77 -15.51 -2.47 11.62
CA GLY A 77 -16.43 -1.41 12.02
C GLY A 77 -17.57 -1.95 12.90
N PHE A 78 -18.00 -1.12 13.84
CA PHE A 78 -19.13 -1.37 14.74
C PHE A 78 -20.44 -1.61 13.98
#